data_AF-A0A2N2G5F6-F1
#
_entry.id   AF-A0A2N2G5F6-F1
#
_cell.length_a   1.000
_cell.length_b   1.000
_cell.length_c   1.000
_cell.angle_alpha   90.00
_cell.angle_beta   90.00
_cell.angle_gamma   90.00
#
_symmetry.space_group_name_H-M   'P 1'
#
loop_
_entity.id
_entity.type
_entity.pdbx_description
1 polymer ?
#
loop_
_entity_poly.entity_id
_entity_poly.type
_entity_poly.pdbx_seq_one_letter_code
_entity_poly.pdbx_strand_id
1 'polypeptide(L)'
;MTTPCKPFRNVLLTTILALTSLAALSGCAELGLGTRTDQGVSSDPFASSAASSTEQPYRANEFSDILIPSEFDWDREKSMVVRTDSFAGGVLQYNGRVDISSSADFFSNNMPRNGWKLAGSTRY
;
A
#
# COMPACT_ATOMS: atom_id res chain seq x y z
N MET A 1 -41.66 -31.44 -32.78
CA MET A 1 -42.65 -30.86 -31.83
C MET A 1 -42.69 -31.82 -30.66
N THR A 2 -42.25 -31.51 -29.44
CA THR A 2 -42.58 -30.35 -28.58
C THR A 2 -41.45 -30.06 -27.58
N THR A 3 -41.31 -28.78 -27.25
CA THR A 3 -40.32 -28.15 -26.37
C THR A 3 -40.55 -28.44 -24.88
N PRO A 4 -39.50 -28.62 -24.05
CA PRO A 4 -39.62 -28.42 -22.61
C PRO A 4 -39.40 -26.93 -22.30
N CYS A 5 -40.49 -26.22 -21.98
CA CYS A 5 -40.46 -24.87 -21.43
C CYS A 5 -39.68 -24.87 -20.10
N LYS A 6 -38.42 -24.43 -20.16
CA LYS A 6 -37.63 -24.05 -18.98
C LYS A 6 -38.43 -22.96 -18.24
N PRO A 7 -38.61 -23.05 -16.90
CA PRO A 7 -39.54 -22.17 -16.19
C PRO A 7 -39.09 -20.73 -16.41
N PHE A 8 -39.91 -19.99 -17.15
CA PHE A 8 -39.74 -18.57 -17.49
C PHE A 8 -39.35 -17.74 -16.26
N ARG A 9 -39.81 -18.15 -15.07
CA ARG A 9 -39.47 -17.58 -13.77
C ARG A 9 -37.98 -17.65 -13.40
N ASN A 10 -37.26 -18.73 -13.72
CA ASN A 10 -35.82 -18.83 -13.40
C ASN A 10 -34.94 -18.08 -14.41
N VAL A 11 -35.37 -18.01 -15.68
CA VAL A 11 -34.67 -17.19 -16.69
C VAL A 11 -34.88 -15.70 -16.39
N LEU A 12 -36.10 -15.30 -16.02
CA LEU A 12 -36.41 -13.94 -15.60
C LEU A 12 -35.67 -13.53 -14.31
N LEU A 13 -35.54 -14.44 -13.35
CA LEU A 13 -34.87 -14.17 -12.07
C LEU A 13 -33.35 -14.09 -12.22
N THR A 14 -32.77 -14.87 -13.14
CA THR A 14 -31.32 -14.79 -13.46
C THR A 14 -30.98 -13.55 -14.30
N THR A 15 -31.85 -13.10 -15.20
CA THR A 15 -31.63 -11.83 -15.94
C THR A 15 -31.78 -10.61 -15.04
N ILE A 16 -32.72 -10.60 -14.10
CA ILE A 16 -32.87 -9.50 -13.13
C ILE A 16 -31.63 -9.41 -12.22
N LEU A 17 -31.13 -10.54 -11.71
CA LEU A 17 -29.92 -10.55 -10.85
C LEU A 17 -28.66 -10.11 -11.62
N ALA A 18 -28.56 -10.42 -12.91
CA ALA A 18 -27.46 -9.98 -13.76
C ALA A 18 -27.53 -8.48 -14.08
N LEU A 19 -28.73 -7.92 -14.30
CA LEU A 19 -28.91 -6.48 -14.53
C LEU A 19 -28.63 -5.63 -13.29
N THR A 20 -29.00 -6.09 -12.10
CA THR A 20 -28.72 -5.35 -10.85
C THR A 20 -27.23 -5.34 -10.48
N SER A 21 -26.49 -6.39 -10.85
CA SER A 21 -25.02 -6.44 -10.72
C SER A 21 -24.30 -5.39 -11.57
N LEU A 22 -24.84 -5.01 -12.73
CA LEU A 22 -24.20 -4.05 -13.63
C LEU A 22 -24.41 -2.59 -13.20
N ALA A 23 -25.45 -2.32 -12.41
CA ALA A 23 -25.78 -0.97 -11.92
C ALA A 23 -24.95 -0.52 -10.71
N ALA A 24 -24.17 -1.42 -10.08
CA ALA A 24 -23.37 -1.10 -8.91
C ALA A 24 -22.00 -0.43 -9.21
N LEU A 25 -21.65 -0.25 -10.49
CA LEU A 25 -20.37 0.35 -10.90
C LEU A 25 -20.48 1.81 -11.37
N SER A 26 -21.68 2.41 -11.41
CA SER A 26 -21.85 3.85 -11.68
C SER A 26 -21.96 4.63 -10.37
N GLY A 27 -20.87 4.68 -9.61
CA GLY A 27 -20.68 5.63 -8.51
C GLY A 27 -20.16 6.97 -9.07
N CYS A 28 -20.86 8.05 -8.73
CA CYS A 28 -20.74 9.38 -9.30
C CYS A 28 -19.39 10.08 -9.05
N ALA A 29 -18.97 10.87 -10.04
CA ALA A 29 -17.97 11.92 -9.90
C ALA A 29 -18.43 13.00 -8.91
N GLU A 30 -17.53 13.41 -8.02
CA GLU A 30 -17.73 14.49 -7.06
C GLU A 30 -17.49 15.84 -7.77
N LEU A 31 -18.57 16.55 -8.11
CA LEU A 31 -18.54 17.94 -8.58
C LEU A 31 -18.55 18.88 -7.36
N GLY A 32 -17.37 19.15 -6.81
CA GLY A 32 -17.18 20.13 -5.74
C GLY A 32 -17.03 21.56 -6.28
N LEU A 33 -18.12 22.29 -6.45
CA LEU A 33 -18.12 23.76 -6.49
C LEU A 33 -18.88 24.25 -5.26
N GLY A 34 -18.13 24.54 -4.19
CA GLY A 34 -18.67 24.98 -2.90
C GLY A 34 -17.64 25.83 -2.16
N THR A 35 -18.07 27.02 -1.78
CA THR A 35 -17.37 28.13 -1.13
C THR A 35 -16.69 27.80 0.21
N ARG A 36 -15.57 28.49 0.47
CA ARG A 36 -14.86 28.60 1.77
C ARG A 36 -15.82 28.75 2.97
N THR A 37 -15.59 27.95 4.03
CA THR A 37 -15.56 28.45 5.42
C THR A 37 -14.77 27.50 6.32
N ASP A 38 -14.18 28.08 7.35
CA ASP A 38 -13.18 27.64 8.31
C ASP A 38 -13.50 26.38 9.16
N GLN A 39 -12.45 25.91 9.87
CA GLN A 39 -12.41 25.04 11.06
C GLN A 39 -12.49 23.50 10.94
N GLY A 40 -11.36 22.85 11.28
CA GLY A 40 -11.33 21.95 12.45
C GLY A 40 -11.18 20.44 12.21
N VAL A 41 -10.02 19.91 12.61
CA VAL A 41 -9.74 18.58 13.21
C VAL A 41 -9.79 17.31 12.33
N SER A 42 -8.57 16.86 12.00
CA SER A 42 -7.99 15.49 12.06
C SER A 42 -8.63 14.25 11.41
N SER A 43 -7.76 13.50 10.70
CA SER A 43 -7.64 12.01 10.56
C SER A 43 -8.80 11.27 9.86
N ASP A 44 -8.67 10.37 8.87
CA ASP A 44 -7.59 9.51 8.33
C ASP A 44 -7.87 9.21 6.81
N PRO A 45 -7.47 8.07 6.18
CA PRO A 45 -6.29 7.94 5.32
C PRO A 45 -6.64 7.46 3.89
N PHE A 46 -5.59 7.25 3.07
CA PHE A 46 -5.62 6.52 1.80
C PHE A 46 -6.07 7.31 0.56
N ALA A 47 -5.26 8.29 0.16
CA ALA A 47 -5.08 8.60 -1.25
C ALA A 47 -3.87 7.80 -1.76
N SER A 48 -4.12 6.62 -2.33
CA SER A 48 -3.13 5.94 -3.18
C SER A 48 -2.93 6.77 -4.44
N SER A 49 -1.94 7.66 -4.42
CA SER A 49 -1.42 8.27 -5.64
C SER A 49 -0.50 7.26 -6.33
N ALA A 50 -1.09 6.50 -7.25
CA ALA A 50 -0.36 5.96 -8.40
C ALA A 50 0.05 7.15 -9.28
N ALA A 51 1.14 7.82 -8.89
CA ALA A 51 1.82 8.79 -9.73
C ALA A 51 3.23 8.26 -9.94
N SER A 52 3.53 7.97 -11.20
CA SER A 52 4.83 7.66 -11.76
C SER A 52 5.86 8.62 -11.18
N SER A 53 6.66 8.16 -10.22
CA SER A 53 7.53 9.01 -9.41
C SER A 53 8.97 8.56 -9.63
N THR A 54 9.86 9.53 -9.87
CA THR A 54 11.30 9.40 -9.69
C THR A 54 11.58 8.45 -8.52
N GLU A 55 12.35 7.38 -8.77
CA GLU A 55 12.79 6.38 -7.78
C GLU A 55 13.59 7.06 -6.66
N GLN A 56 12.88 7.64 -5.69
CA GLN A 56 13.47 8.29 -4.53
C GLN A 56 13.34 7.36 -3.32
N PRO A 57 14.40 7.20 -2.51
CA PRO A 57 14.31 6.47 -1.26
C PRO A 57 13.20 7.04 -0.36
N TYR A 58 12.45 6.15 0.28
CA TYR A 58 11.35 6.50 1.17
C TYR A 58 11.64 6.10 2.61
N ARG A 59 10.80 6.51 3.55
CA ARG A 59 10.88 6.08 4.95
C ARG A 59 9.70 5.17 5.27
N ALA A 60 9.96 4.07 5.98
CA ALA A 60 8.88 3.21 6.44
C ALA A 60 8.06 3.95 7.52
N ASN A 61 6.73 3.85 7.47
CA ASN A 61 5.84 4.56 8.42
C ASN A 61 6.22 4.33 9.90
N GLU A 62 6.68 3.12 10.22
CA GLU A 62 7.03 2.73 11.58
C GLU A 62 8.42 3.23 12.03
N PHE A 63 9.30 3.57 11.08
CA PHE A 63 10.70 3.91 11.28
C PHE A 63 11.07 5.18 10.52
N SER A 64 10.91 6.32 11.19
CA SER A 64 11.14 7.65 10.60
C SER A 64 12.63 7.99 10.44
N ASP A 65 13.54 7.14 10.88
CA ASP A 65 15.00 7.32 10.88
C ASP A 65 15.72 6.35 9.93
N ILE A 66 14.98 5.43 9.29
CA ILE A 66 15.51 4.48 8.31
C ILE A 66 15.04 4.86 6.92
N LEU A 67 16.01 5.11 6.02
CA LEU A 67 15.75 5.27 4.59
C LEU A 67 15.77 3.90 3.92
N ILE A 68 14.76 3.65 3.09
CA ILE A 68 14.58 2.42 2.31
C ILE A 68 14.74 2.78 0.83
N PRO A 69 15.65 2.10 0.09
CA PRO A 69 15.73 2.22 -1.35
C PRO A 69 14.38 2.04 -2.05
N SER A 70 14.12 2.83 -3.09
CA SER A 70 12.89 2.76 -3.89
C SER A 70 12.69 1.44 -4.63
N GLU A 71 13.78 0.70 -4.88
CA GLU A 71 13.77 -0.60 -5.56
C GLU A 71 13.25 -1.74 -4.67
N PHE A 72 13.01 -1.48 -3.39
CA PHE A 72 12.48 -2.46 -2.44
C PHE A 72 10.96 -2.37 -2.31
N ASP A 73 10.32 -3.53 -2.50
CA ASP A 73 8.93 -3.78 -2.17
C ASP A 73 8.82 -4.50 -0.82
N TRP A 74 7.92 -4.04 0.04
CA TRP A 74 7.82 -4.51 1.43
C TRP A 74 6.92 -5.76 1.54
N ASP A 75 7.50 -6.88 1.97
CA ASP A 75 6.78 -8.13 2.23
C ASP A 75 6.17 -8.12 3.64
N ARG A 76 4.94 -7.61 3.76
CA ARG A 76 4.23 -7.49 5.04
C ARG A 76 3.95 -8.83 5.72
N GLU A 77 3.75 -9.90 4.95
CA GLU A 77 3.43 -11.22 5.49
C GLU A 77 4.66 -11.88 6.15
N LYS A 78 5.86 -11.60 5.61
CA LYS A 78 7.13 -12.07 6.18
C LYS A 78 7.78 -11.07 7.14
N SER A 79 7.13 -9.94 7.37
CA SER A 79 7.61 -8.90 8.27
C SER A 79 6.91 -8.96 9.62
N MET A 80 7.60 -8.52 10.67
CA MET A 80 7.07 -8.37 12.00
C MET A 80 7.54 -7.04 12.57
N VAL A 81 6.62 -6.23 13.08
CA VAL A 81 6.93 -5.00 13.81
C VAL A 81 6.40 -5.12 15.23
N VAL A 82 7.25 -4.76 16.19
CA VAL A 82 6.93 -4.71 17.62
C VAL A 82 7.06 -3.26 18.06
N ARG A 83 5.96 -2.71 18.59
CA ARG A 83 5.90 -1.34 19.08
C ARG A 83 5.31 -1.31 20.48
N THR A 84 6.02 -0.66 21.39
CA THR A 84 5.63 -0.36 22.76
C THR A 84 5.89 1.12 23.04
N ASP A 85 5.52 1.60 24.22
CA ASP A 85 5.75 3.00 24.61
C ASP A 85 7.25 3.36 24.67
N SER A 86 8.12 2.37 24.92
CA SER A 86 9.56 2.57 25.09
C SER A 86 10.42 2.01 23.96
N PHE A 87 9.82 1.27 23.01
CA PHE A 87 10.58 0.55 21.98
C PHE A 87 9.78 0.40 20.69
N ALA A 88 10.43 0.63 19.55
CA ALA A 88 9.93 0.26 18.23
C ALA A 88 11.02 -0.53 17.51
N GLY A 89 10.69 -1.73 17.02
CA GLY A 89 11.64 -2.60 16.36
C GLY A 89 10.95 -3.76 15.65
N GLY A 90 11.72 -4.74 15.18
CA GLY A 90 11.19 -5.91 14.48
C GLY A 90 12.08 -6.40 13.36
N VAL A 91 11.50 -7.16 12.44
CA VAL A 91 12.15 -7.68 11.23
C VAL A 91 11.33 -7.25 10.03
N LEU A 92 11.94 -6.49 9.12
CA LEU A 92 11.31 -6.08 7.87
C LEU A 92 11.93 -6.87 6.71
N GLN A 93 11.11 -7.64 6.02
CA GLN A 93 11.50 -8.36 4.83
C GLN A 93 11.13 -7.56 3.59
N TYR A 94 12.10 -7.33 2.72
CA TYR A 94 11.89 -6.67 1.44
C TYR A 94 12.24 -7.63 0.29
N ASN A 95 11.56 -7.45 -0.84
CA ASN A 95 11.85 -8.08 -2.12
C ASN A 95 12.25 -6.98 -3.13
N GLY A 96 13.14 -7.27 -4.06
CA GLY A 96 13.57 -6.27 -5.04
C GLY A 96 14.65 -6.81 -5.97
N ARG A 97 14.94 -6.08 -7.05
CA ARG A 97 15.98 -6.44 -8.04
C ARG A 97 17.27 -5.67 -7.78
N VAL A 98 17.75 -5.70 -6.54
CA VAL A 98 18.93 -4.93 -6.13
C VAL A 98 20.10 -5.86 -5.82
N ASP A 99 21.31 -5.38 -6.09
CA ASP A 99 22.54 -6.04 -5.69
C ASP A 99 22.73 -5.99 -4.16
N ILE A 100 23.19 -7.10 -3.57
CA ILE A 100 23.38 -7.22 -2.11
C ILE A 100 24.41 -6.20 -1.61
N SER A 101 25.49 -5.97 -2.36
CA SER A 101 26.55 -5.04 -1.98
C SER A 101 26.04 -3.60 -2.04
N SER A 102 25.35 -3.25 -3.13
CA SER A 102 24.70 -1.93 -3.29
C SER A 102 23.72 -1.64 -2.13
N SER A 103 22.91 -2.63 -1.76
CA SER A 103 21.96 -2.51 -0.66
C SER A 103 22.66 -2.25 0.67
N ALA A 104 23.71 -3.03 0.95
CA ALA A 104 24.45 -2.89 2.19
C ALA A 104 25.21 -1.56 2.27
N ASP A 105 25.75 -1.08 1.16
CA ASP A 105 26.42 0.22 1.06
C ASP A 105 25.42 1.38 1.22
N PHE A 106 24.21 1.25 0.65
CA PHE A 106 23.15 2.23 0.84
C PHE A 106 22.84 2.46 2.32
N PHE A 107 22.62 1.39 3.09
CA PHE A 107 22.33 1.52 4.52
C PHE A 107 23.54 2.05 5.30
N SER A 108 24.74 1.56 5.00
CA SER A 108 25.98 2.00 5.67
C SER A 108 26.25 3.49 5.47
N ASN A 109 25.86 4.06 4.32
CA ASN A 109 26.07 5.47 4.00
C ASN A 109 24.95 6.41 4.47
N ASN A 110 23.72 5.91 4.59
CA ASN A 110 22.55 6.73 4.91
C ASN A 110 22.14 6.67 6.38
N MET A 111 22.27 5.52 7.04
CA MET A 111 21.90 5.37 8.45
C MET A 111 22.68 6.31 9.39
N PRO A 112 24.01 6.54 9.23
CA PRO A 112 24.74 7.47 10.08
C PRO A 112 24.23 8.91 10.03
N ARG A 113 23.61 9.32 8.92
CA ARG A 113 23.01 10.66 8.77
C ARG A 113 21.76 10.85 9.63
N ASN A 114 21.14 9.76 10.06
CA ASN A 114 19.98 9.76 10.95
C ASN A 114 20.36 9.33 12.39
N GLY A 115 21.64 9.45 12.78
CA GLY A 115 22.09 9.21 14.15
C GLY A 115 22.45 7.77 14.49
N TRP A 116 22.41 6.86 13.52
CA TRP A 116 22.82 5.48 13.73
C TRP A 116 24.34 5.34 13.75
N LYS A 117 24.85 4.35 14.49
CA LYS A 117 26.27 3.97 14.48
C LYS A 117 26.39 2.55 13.96
N LEU A 118 27.28 2.33 12.98
CA LEU A 118 27.58 0.99 12.50
C LEU A 118 28.21 0.17 13.64
N ALA A 119 27.49 -0.85 14.09
CA ALA A 119 27.97 -1.75 15.15
C ALA A 119 28.81 -2.91 14.60
N GLY A 120 28.54 -3.34 13.36
CA GLY A 120 29.26 -4.42 12.69
C GLY A 120 28.65 -4.76 11.33
N SER A 121 29.37 -5.53 10.51
CA SER A 121 28.94 -5.97 9.19
C SER A 121 29.44 -7.37 8.87
N THR A 122 28.61 -8.18 8.21
CA THR A 122 28.98 -9.48 7.65
C THR A 122 28.76 -9.46 6.14
N ARG A 123 29.62 -10.14 5.39
CA ARG A 123 29.55 -10.36 3.93
C ARG A 123 29.85 -11.84 3.68
N TYR A 124 29.19 -12.46 2.71
CA TYR A 124 29.44 -13.84 2.25
C TYR A 124 29.99 -13.80 0.83
#